data_AF-A0A7V3PQ86-F1
#
_entry.id   AF-A0A7V3PQ86-F1
#
_cell.length_a   1.000
_cell.length_b   1.000
_cell.length_c   1.000
_cell.angle_alpha   90.00
_cell.angle_beta   90.00
_cell.angle_gamma   90.00
#
_symmetry.space_group_name_H-M   'P 1'
#
loop_
_entity.id
_entity.type
_entity.pdbx_description
1 polymer ?
#
loop_
_entity_poly.entity_id
_entity_poly.type
_entity_poly.pdbx_seq_one_letter_code
_entity_poly.pdbx_strand_id
1 'polypeptide(L)'
;MPGGLVRAGRGGAGRAQGVVSVELALTAPVLMLLLFGILELGALVSDFVVLNAAARAGARSAAVGWPTAVIETRIASVASSLNEEAISVTLQRRTLSGGSWSSWTTLGDTNDGSGLVNDAPQGAEIRVQLSYRHELLAPAIFSLLADGPGVTYKTLHASAYMQRE
;
A
#
# COMPACT_ATOMS: atom_id res chain seq x y z
N MET A 1 -35.27 77.78 13.50
CA MET A 1 -34.44 77.46 12.31
C MET A 1 -32.98 77.71 12.67
N PRO A 2 -31.98 76.96 12.18
CA PRO A 2 -31.93 75.60 11.60
C PRO A 2 -30.88 74.73 12.38
N GLY A 3 -30.52 73.47 12.13
CA GLY A 3 -30.74 72.48 11.08
C GLY A 3 -29.76 71.29 11.26
N GLY A 4 -30.02 70.17 10.57
CA GLY A 4 -29.07 69.06 10.29
C GLY A 4 -28.76 68.13 11.48
N LEU A 5 -28.64 66.81 11.36
CA LEU A 5 -28.24 65.94 10.25
C LEU A 5 -28.98 64.58 10.38
N VAL A 6 -29.66 64.14 9.33
CA VAL A 6 -29.17 63.20 8.29
C VAL A 6 -28.80 61.82 8.85
N ARG A 7 -29.68 60.88 8.52
CA ARG A 7 -29.59 59.43 8.72
C ARG A 7 -28.59 58.84 7.70
N ALA A 8 -27.61 58.09 8.17
CA ALA A 8 -26.83 57.15 7.34
C ALA A 8 -26.43 55.98 8.26
N GLY A 9 -26.94 54.77 8.09
CA GLY A 9 -26.79 53.94 6.89
C GLY A 9 -25.98 52.72 7.29
N ARG A 10 -26.51 51.89 8.20
CA ARG A 10 -25.83 50.69 8.73
C ARG A 10 -26.54 49.46 8.16
N GLY A 11 -26.17 49.05 6.95
CA GLY A 11 -26.89 47.98 6.24
C GLY A 11 -26.09 47.11 5.26
N GLY A 12 -24.76 47.23 5.21
CA GLY A 12 -23.94 46.53 4.19
C GLY A 12 -23.19 45.28 4.66
N ALA A 13 -22.82 45.18 5.93
CA ALA A 13 -21.81 44.20 6.38
C ALA A 13 -22.31 42.74 6.42
N GLY A 14 -23.58 42.50 6.75
CA GLY A 14 -24.13 41.15 6.87
C GLY A 14 -24.38 40.44 5.53
N ARG A 15 -24.63 41.19 4.44
CA ARG A 15 -24.88 40.61 3.11
C ARG A 15 -23.61 40.08 2.45
N ALA A 16 -22.49 40.80 2.55
CA ALA A 16 -21.22 40.36 1.99
C ALA A 16 -20.70 39.09 2.69
N GLN A 17 -20.85 38.99 4.01
CA GLN A 17 -20.45 37.83 4.79
C GLN A 17 -21.30 36.57 4.46
N GLY A 18 -22.60 36.73 4.20
CA GLY A 18 -23.48 35.63 3.80
C GLY A 18 -23.26 35.14 2.36
N VAL A 19 -22.76 35.98 1.46
CA VAL A 19 -22.43 35.56 0.08
C VAL A 19 -21.12 34.76 0.07
N VAL A 20 -20.10 35.20 0.81
CA VAL A 20 -18.80 34.50 0.91
C VAL A 20 -18.95 33.10 1.53
N SER A 21 -19.84 32.92 2.52
CA SER A 21 -20.08 31.60 3.11
C SER A 21 -20.78 30.64 2.13
N VAL A 22 -21.65 31.13 1.25
CA VAL A 22 -22.36 30.33 0.24
C VAL A 22 -21.41 29.90 -0.88
N GLU A 23 -20.53 30.80 -1.35
CA GLU A 23 -19.52 30.48 -2.37
C GLU A 23 -18.55 29.39 -1.90
N LEU A 24 -18.10 29.47 -0.65
CA LEU A 24 -17.26 28.43 -0.03
C LEU A 24 -18.03 27.12 0.12
N ALA A 25 -19.30 27.16 0.53
CA ALA A 25 -20.12 25.96 0.70
C ALA A 25 -20.33 25.19 -0.62
N LEU A 26 -20.36 25.89 -1.76
CA LEU A 26 -20.46 25.26 -3.08
C LEU A 26 -19.14 24.66 -3.57
N THR A 27 -18.01 25.28 -3.23
CA THR A 27 -16.68 24.84 -3.69
C THR A 27 -16.06 23.79 -2.77
N ALA A 28 -16.37 23.85 -1.47
CA ALA A 28 -15.82 22.96 -0.45
C ALA A 28 -15.99 21.46 -0.73
N PRO A 29 -17.13 20.96 -1.26
CA PRO A 29 -17.29 19.53 -1.56
C PRO A 29 -16.28 19.04 -2.61
N VAL A 30 -16.00 19.83 -3.64
CA VAL A 30 -15.01 19.49 -4.69
C VAL A 30 -13.60 19.49 -4.12
N LEU A 31 -13.28 20.50 -3.31
CA LEU A 31 -11.97 20.57 -2.64
C LEU A 31 -11.76 19.43 -1.64
N MET A 32 -12.81 19.03 -0.92
CA MET A 32 -12.74 17.89 0.00
C MET A 32 -12.53 16.57 -0.76
N LEU A 33 -13.25 16.35 -1.86
CA LEU A 33 -13.04 15.17 -2.70
C LEU A 33 -11.60 15.12 -3.22
N LEU A 34 -11.09 16.24 -3.72
CA LEU A 34 -9.71 16.34 -4.22
C LEU A 34 -8.69 16.12 -3.10
N LEU A 35 -8.92 16.69 -1.91
CA LEU A 35 -8.06 16.51 -0.74
C LEU A 35 -8.00 15.04 -0.32
N PHE A 36 -9.15 14.40 -0.10
CA PHE A 36 -9.20 12.98 0.25
C PHE A 36 -8.62 12.11 -0.87
N GLY A 37 -8.82 12.48 -2.14
CA GLY A 37 -8.26 11.74 -3.27
C GLY A 37 -6.74 11.76 -3.29
N ILE A 38 -6.13 12.92 -3.02
CA ILE A 38 -4.66 13.03 -2.92
C ILE A 38 -4.13 12.25 -1.71
N LEU A 39 -4.81 12.31 -0.56
CA LEU A 39 -4.41 11.58 0.64
C LEU A 39 -4.48 10.07 0.45
N GLU A 40 -5.59 9.58 -0.11
CA GLU A 40 -5.81 8.16 -0.41
C GLU A 40 -4.77 7.63 -1.41
N LEU A 41 -4.57 8.33 -2.52
CA LEU A 41 -3.57 7.93 -3.52
C LEU A 41 -2.15 7.98 -2.97
N GLY A 42 -1.84 8.99 -2.14
CA GLY A 42 -0.55 9.09 -1.47
C GLY A 42 -0.29 7.91 -0.53
N ALA A 43 -1.26 7.53 0.28
CA ALA A 43 -1.18 6.39 1.19
C ALA A 43 -1.03 5.07 0.41
N LEU A 44 -1.85 4.85 -0.62
CA LEU A 44 -1.80 3.66 -1.46
C LEU A 44 -0.44 3.50 -2.15
N VAL A 45 0.08 4.58 -2.74
CA VAL A 45 1.41 4.56 -3.39
C VAL A 45 2.52 4.32 -2.38
N SER A 46 2.46 4.95 -1.21
CA SER A 46 3.42 4.72 -0.11
C SER A 46 3.47 3.24 0.26
N ASP A 47 2.31 2.63 0.50
CA ASP A 47 2.21 1.22 0.88
C ASP A 47 2.69 0.29 -0.25
N PHE A 48 2.35 0.62 -1.50
CA PHE A 48 2.82 -0.12 -2.67
C PHE A 48 4.35 -0.11 -2.80
N VAL A 49 5.00 1.04 -2.56
CA VAL A 49 6.47 1.15 -2.62
C VAL A 49 7.13 0.32 -1.53
N VAL A 50 6.62 0.39 -0.29
CA VAL A 50 7.13 -0.40 0.84
C VAL A 50 6.96 -1.90 0.57
N LEU A 51 5.79 -2.32 0.09
CA LEU A 51 5.51 -3.72 -0.24
C LEU A 51 6.47 -4.25 -1.32
N ASN A 52 6.76 -3.46 -2.36
CA ASN A 52 7.73 -3.84 -3.38
C ASN A 52 9.16 -3.94 -2.84
N ALA A 53 9.56 -3.02 -1.96
CA ALA A 53 10.86 -3.07 -1.31
C ALA A 53 11.00 -4.33 -0.44
N ALA A 54 9.95 -4.67 0.33
CA ALA A 54 9.90 -5.87 1.16
C ALA A 54 9.98 -7.15 0.32
N ALA A 55 9.25 -7.24 -0.80
CA ALA A 55 9.30 -8.40 -1.70
C ALA A 55 10.71 -8.63 -2.27
N ARG A 56 11.39 -7.55 -2.70
CA ARG A 56 12.77 -7.62 -3.20
C ARG A 56 13.76 -8.00 -2.11
N ALA A 57 13.58 -7.49 -0.89
CA ALA A 57 14.42 -7.85 0.25
C ALA A 57 14.27 -9.34 0.60
N GLY A 58 13.03 -9.85 0.61
CA GLY A 58 12.74 -11.27 0.79
C GLY A 58 13.37 -12.14 -0.30
N ALA A 59 13.23 -11.75 -1.57
CA ALA A 59 13.81 -12.49 -2.70
C ALA A 59 15.34 -12.55 -2.63
N ARG A 60 16.01 -11.47 -2.22
CA ARG A 60 17.47 -11.46 -2.01
C ARG A 60 17.89 -12.39 -0.88
N SER A 61 17.21 -12.36 0.26
CA SER A 61 17.47 -13.28 1.36
C SER A 61 17.28 -14.74 0.93
N ALA A 62 16.24 -15.00 0.15
CA ALA A 62 15.96 -16.34 -0.36
C ALA A 62 17.02 -16.80 -1.38
N ALA A 63 17.49 -15.92 -2.26
CA ALA A 63 18.55 -16.25 -3.22
C ALA A 63 19.88 -16.62 -2.55
N VAL A 64 20.17 -16.05 -1.36
CA VAL A 64 21.37 -16.37 -0.57
C VAL A 64 21.24 -17.71 0.18
N GLY A 65 20.04 -18.30 0.27
CA GLY A 65 19.83 -19.56 0.96
C GLY A 65 19.39 -19.44 2.42
N TRP A 66 19.05 -18.23 2.90
CA TRP A 66 18.52 -18.06 4.26
C TRP A 66 17.23 -18.87 4.46
N PRO A 67 16.97 -19.37 5.67
CA PRO A 67 15.76 -20.13 5.98
C PRO A 67 14.52 -19.24 5.94
N THR A 68 13.35 -19.84 5.72
CA THR A 68 12.07 -19.14 5.55
C THR A 68 11.75 -18.17 6.69
N ALA A 69 11.98 -18.57 7.94
CA ALA A 69 11.75 -17.71 9.11
C ALA A 69 12.59 -16.42 9.09
N VAL A 70 13.84 -16.50 8.61
CA VAL A 70 14.72 -15.32 8.48
C VAL A 70 14.28 -14.44 7.32
N ILE A 71 13.82 -15.05 6.22
CA ILE A 71 13.24 -14.34 5.08
C ILE A 71 12.00 -13.54 5.53
N GLU A 72 11.09 -14.17 6.26
CA GLU A 72 9.87 -13.54 6.79
C GLU A 72 10.19 -12.41 7.77
N THR A 73 11.12 -12.64 8.70
CA THR A 73 11.60 -11.59 9.63
C THR A 73 12.18 -10.40 8.86
N ARG A 74 12.93 -10.67 7.78
CA ARG A 74 13.49 -9.61 6.94
C ARG A 74 12.39 -8.85 6.19
N ILE A 75 11.38 -9.52 5.65
CA ILE A 75 10.22 -8.91 5.01
C ILE A 75 9.50 -8.00 6.02
N ALA A 76 9.18 -8.50 7.21
CA ALA A 76 8.53 -7.74 8.28
C ALA A 76 9.35 -6.50 8.69
N SER A 77 10.67 -6.63 8.81
CA SER A 77 11.54 -5.50 9.15
C SER A 77 11.55 -4.38 8.10
N VAL A 78 11.41 -4.72 6.81
CA VAL A 78 11.33 -3.73 5.73
C VAL A 78 9.92 -3.16 5.61
N ALA A 79 8.90 -3.98 5.91
CA ALA A 79 7.50 -3.64 5.90
C ALA A 79 7.00 -3.07 7.24
N SER A 80 7.88 -2.61 8.13
CA SER A 80 7.52 -2.24 9.51
C SER A 80 6.54 -1.07 9.63
N SER A 81 6.34 -0.30 8.55
CA SER A 81 5.33 0.76 8.48
C SER A 81 3.94 0.28 8.07
N LEU A 82 3.83 -0.97 7.58
CA LEU A 82 2.58 -1.62 7.19
C LEU A 82 2.03 -2.44 8.36
N ASN A 83 0.73 -2.70 8.36
CA ASN A 83 0.15 -3.64 9.32
C ASN A 83 0.56 -5.08 8.95
N GLU A 84 1.37 -5.72 9.79
CA GLU A 84 1.90 -7.07 9.56
C GLU A 84 0.79 -8.13 9.44
N GLU A 85 -0.30 -8.01 10.21
CA GLU A 85 -1.43 -8.94 10.15
C GLU A 85 -2.19 -8.88 8.81
N ALA A 86 -2.03 -7.78 8.08
CA ALA A 86 -2.64 -7.57 6.77
C ALA A 86 -1.74 -8.01 5.61
N ILE A 87 -0.51 -8.49 5.88
CA ILE A 87 0.44 -8.99 4.89
C ILE A 87 0.36 -10.51 4.80
N SER A 88 0.11 -11.03 3.61
CA SER A 88 0.26 -12.44 3.27
C SER A 88 1.53 -12.64 2.45
N VAL A 89 2.43 -13.48 2.97
CA VAL A 89 3.70 -13.85 2.31
C VAL A 89 3.53 -15.22 1.65
N THR A 90 3.94 -15.36 0.40
CA THR A 90 4.03 -16.64 -0.30
C THR A 90 5.41 -16.79 -0.91
N LEU A 91 6.18 -17.75 -0.40
CA LEU A 91 7.52 -18.09 -0.86
C LEU A 91 7.44 -19.34 -1.73
N GLN A 92 7.91 -19.24 -2.98
CA GLN A 92 7.87 -20.37 -3.91
C GLN A 92 9.16 -20.47 -4.71
N ARG A 93 9.53 -21.69 -5.06
CA ARG A 93 10.67 -22.01 -5.91
C ARG A 93 10.27 -22.85 -7.10
N ARG A 94 11.10 -22.82 -8.13
CA ARG A 94 11.08 -23.76 -9.25
C ARG A 94 12.51 -24.11 -9.63
N THR A 95 12.71 -25.34 -10.09
CA THR A 95 14.02 -25.82 -10.52
C THR A 95 14.06 -26.01 -12.03
N LEU A 96 15.25 -25.91 -12.61
CA LEU A 96 15.48 -26.19 -14.02
C LEU A 96 16.04 -27.62 -14.13
N SER A 97 15.38 -28.49 -14.90
CA SER A 97 15.87 -29.83 -15.20
C SER A 97 15.74 -30.10 -16.70
N GLY A 98 16.85 -30.51 -17.34
CA GLY A 98 16.86 -30.79 -18.78
C GLY A 98 16.44 -29.62 -19.67
N GLY A 99 16.67 -28.38 -19.23
CA GLY A 99 16.25 -27.17 -19.98
C GLY A 99 14.78 -26.79 -19.82
N SER A 100 14.01 -27.47 -18.97
CA SER A 100 12.61 -27.15 -18.67
C SER A 100 12.43 -26.76 -17.21
N TRP A 101 11.68 -25.68 -16.97
CA TRP A 101 11.32 -25.21 -15.63
C TRP A 101 10.21 -26.07 -15.03
N SER A 102 10.36 -26.47 -13.77
CA SER A 102 9.30 -27.14 -13.02
C SER A 102 8.14 -26.19 -12.69
N SER A 103 7.00 -26.76 -12.30
CA SER A 103 5.94 -26.00 -11.63
C SER A 103 6.46 -25.35 -10.34
N TRP A 104 5.85 -24.22 -9.98
CA TRP A 104 6.13 -23.55 -8.72
C TRP A 104 5.74 -24.43 -7.54
N THR A 105 6.66 -24.59 -6.59
CA THR A 105 6.46 -25.34 -5.34
C THR A 105 6.76 -24.41 -4.17
N THR A 106 6.07 -24.58 -3.04
CA THR A 106 6.33 -23.79 -1.83
C THR A 106 7.79 -23.96 -1.39
N LEU A 107 8.45 -22.85 -1.04
CA LEU A 107 9.80 -22.86 -0.51
C LEU A 107 9.76 -23.43 0.91
N GLY A 108 10.56 -24.46 1.16
CA GLY A 108 10.72 -25.07 2.47
C GLY A 108 12.12 -24.83 3.04
N ASP A 109 12.36 -25.39 4.22
CA ASP A 109 13.68 -25.40 4.85
C ASP A 109 14.24 -26.83 4.91
N THR A 110 15.56 -26.94 4.86
CA THR A 110 16.33 -28.16 4.99
C THR A 110 17.55 -27.90 5.86
N ASN A 111 18.02 -28.93 6.58
CA ASN A 111 19.25 -28.84 7.36
C ASN A 111 20.43 -29.34 6.52
N ASP A 112 21.41 -28.49 6.24
CA ASP A 112 22.64 -28.83 5.50
C ASP A 112 23.79 -29.25 6.43
N GLY A 113 23.48 -29.70 7.65
CA GLY A 113 24.49 -30.03 8.68
C GLY A 113 25.22 -28.81 9.27
N SER A 114 25.19 -27.66 8.60
CA SER A 114 25.71 -26.36 9.06
C SER A 114 24.62 -25.44 9.66
N GLY A 115 23.34 -25.77 9.43
CA GLY A 115 22.19 -25.04 9.94
C GLY A 115 20.94 -25.23 9.07
N LEU A 116 19.84 -24.56 9.44
CA LEU A 116 18.63 -24.45 8.64
C LEU A 116 18.89 -23.49 7.46
N VAL A 117 18.68 -23.98 6.26
CA VAL A 117 18.77 -23.24 5.00
C VAL A 117 17.52 -23.50 4.17
N ASN A 118 17.22 -22.65 3.18
CA ASN A 118 16.11 -22.98 2.30
C ASN A 118 16.41 -24.17 1.37
N ASP A 119 15.35 -24.87 0.98
CA ASP A 119 15.37 -26.10 0.19
C ASP A 119 15.53 -25.89 -1.33
N ALA A 120 15.77 -24.66 -1.80
CA ALA A 120 15.96 -24.38 -3.22
C ALA A 120 17.36 -24.84 -3.69
N PRO A 121 17.49 -25.66 -4.74
CA PRO A 121 18.82 -26.01 -5.26
C PRO A 121 19.53 -24.82 -5.91
N GLN A 122 20.85 -24.89 -6.10
CA GLN A 122 21.60 -23.88 -6.87
C GLN A 122 21.04 -23.78 -8.30
N GLY A 123 20.91 -22.56 -8.82
CA GLY A 123 20.27 -22.30 -10.12
C GLY A 123 18.74 -22.37 -10.12
N ALA A 124 18.10 -22.68 -8.98
CA ALA A 124 16.65 -22.57 -8.86
C ALA A 124 16.20 -21.11 -8.92
N GLU A 125 15.01 -20.88 -9.45
CA GLU A 125 14.37 -19.58 -9.41
C GLU A 125 13.41 -19.52 -8.24
N ILE A 126 13.51 -18.46 -7.46
CA ILE A 126 12.69 -18.19 -6.31
C ILE A 126 11.80 -16.99 -6.64
N ARG A 127 10.51 -17.12 -6.32
CA ARG A 127 9.56 -16.01 -6.31
C ARG A 127 9.08 -15.75 -4.89
N VAL A 128 9.07 -14.48 -4.53
CA VAL A 128 8.46 -13.98 -3.30
C VAL A 128 7.26 -13.15 -3.70
N GLN A 129 6.08 -13.57 -3.28
CA GLN A 129 4.82 -12.88 -3.52
C GLN A 129 4.30 -12.33 -2.19
N LEU A 130 4.01 -11.04 -2.16
CA LEU A 130 3.40 -10.36 -1.02
C LEU A 130 2.04 -9.84 -1.45
N SER A 131 1.02 -10.09 -0.65
CA SER A 131 -0.30 -9.48 -0.77
C SER A 131 -0.58 -8.68 0.48
N TYR A 132 -0.99 -7.42 0.35
CA TYR A 132 -1.28 -6.55 1.48
C TYR A 132 -2.66 -5.95 1.35
N ARG A 133 -3.44 -5.98 2.44
CA ARG A 133 -4.76 -5.38 2.49
C ARG A 133 -4.68 -3.93 2.99
N HIS A 134 -4.76 -2.97 2.06
CA HIS A 134 -4.80 -1.55 2.36
C HIS A 134 -6.24 -1.10 2.69
N GLU A 135 -6.49 -0.65 3.92
CA GLU A 135 -7.79 -0.10 4.31
C GLU A 135 -7.93 1.33 3.77
N LEU A 136 -9.04 1.61 3.07
CA LEU A 136 -9.29 2.92 2.49
C LEU A 136 -9.61 3.94 3.58
N LEU A 137 -9.08 5.16 3.48
CA LEU A 137 -9.33 6.23 4.46
C LEU A 137 -10.77 6.74 4.38
N ALA A 138 -11.34 6.79 3.18
CA ALA A 138 -12.74 7.19 2.96
C ALA A 138 -13.51 6.17 2.09
N PRO A 139 -13.92 5.02 2.65
CA PRO A 139 -14.55 3.94 1.89
C PRO A 139 -15.85 4.34 1.18
N ALA A 140 -16.61 5.26 1.78
CA ALA A 140 -17.87 5.73 1.20
C ALA A 140 -17.67 6.50 -0.12
N ILE A 141 -16.52 7.18 -0.28
CA ILE A 141 -16.20 8.00 -1.44
C ILE A 141 -15.33 7.21 -2.44
N PHE A 142 -14.45 6.33 -1.93
CA PHE A 142 -13.53 5.52 -2.74
C PHE A 142 -13.95 4.06 -2.90
N SER A 143 -15.24 3.76 -2.79
CA SER A 143 -15.77 2.40 -3.03
C SER A 143 -15.44 1.87 -4.42
N LEU A 144 -15.21 2.75 -5.41
CA LEU A 144 -14.72 2.38 -6.74
C LEU A 144 -13.32 1.74 -6.74
N LEU A 145 -12.46 2.14 -5.79
CA LEU A 145 -11.10 1.59 -5.67
C LEU A 145 -11.10 0.28 -4.90
N ALA A 146 -12.12 -0.01 -4.09
CA ALA A 146 -12.20 -1.24 -3.33
C ALA A 146 -12.24 -2.48 -4.24
N ASP A 147 -11.81 -3.63 -3.73
CA ASP A 147 -11.76 -4.88 -4.51
C ASP A 147 -13.15 -5.45 -4.86
N GLY A 148 -14.21 -4.93 -4.25
CA GLY A 148 -15.57 -5.34 -4.55
C GLY A 148 -16.62 -4.45 -3.91
N PRO A 149 -17.90 -4.68 -4.23
CA PRO A 149 -19.00 -3.94 -3.64
C PRO A 149 -19.11 -4.22 -2.13
N GLY A 150 -19.17 -3.17 -1.32
CA GLY A 150 -19.33 -3.26 0.14
C GLY A 150 -18.03 -3.54 0.90
N VAL A 151 -16.89 -3.58 0.22
CA VAL A 151 -15.57 -3.83 0.80
C VAL A 151 -14.88 -2.49 1.08
N THR A 152 -14.14 -2.37 2.18
CA THR A 152 -13.47 -1.11 2.59
C THR A 152 -11.98 -1.06 2.27
N TYR A 153 -11.46 -2.04 1.54
CA TYR A 153 -10.04 -2.19 1.31
C TYR A 153 -9.70 -2.46 -0.15
N LYS A 154 -8.44 -2.18 -0.48
CA LYS A 154 -7.76 -2.55 -1.74
C LYS A 154 -6.62 -3.51 -1.44
N THR A 155 -6.56 -4.63 -2.15
CA THR A 155 -5.42 -5.54 -2.07
C THR A 155 -4.32 -5.09 -3.01
N LEU A 156 -3.13 -4.87 -2.45
CA LEU A 156 -1.90 -4.59 -3.17
C LEU A 156 -1.11 -5.87 -3.31
N HIS A 157 -0.62 -6.14 -4.52
CA HIS A 157 0.23 -7.29 -4.80
C HIS A 157 1.62 -6.82 -5.22
N ALA A 158 2.65 -7.43 -4.64
CA ALA A 158 4.03 -7.27 -5.07
C ALA A 158 4.66 -8.65 -5.29
N SER A 159 5.46 -8.79 -6.34
CA SER A 159 6.23 -10.00 -6.58
C SER A 159 7.66 -9.66 -6.97
N ALA A 160 8.60 -10.49 -6.51
CA ALA A 160 10.00 -10.40 -6.85
C ALA A 160 10.54 -11.78 -7.20
N TYR A 161 11.38 -11.84 -8.23
CA TYR A 161 11.98 -13.06 -8.76
C TYR A 161 13.50 -12.95 -8.64
N MET A 162 14.15 -14.03 -8.22
CA MET A 162 15.60 -14.10 -8.14
C MET A 162 16.08 -15.53 -8.35
N GLN A 163 17.20 -15.71 -9.05
CA GLN A 163 17.85 -17.01 -9.15
C GLN A 163 18.78 -17.19 -7.96
N ARG A 164 18.78 -18.40 -7.40
CA ARG A 164 19.73 -18.81 -6.38
C ARG A 164 21.08 -19.04 -7.03
N GLU A 165 22.10 -18.38 -6.50
CA GLU A 165 23.51 -18.57 -6.89
C GLU A 165 24.08 -19.88 -6.31
#